data_AF-A0A7D6ZUH7-F1
#
_entry.id   AF-A0A7D6ZUH7-F1
#
_cell.length_a   1.000
_cell.length_b   1.000
_cell.length_c   1.000
_cell.angle_alpha   90.00
_cell.angle_beta   90.00
_cell.angle_gamma   90.00
#
_symmetry.space_group_name_H-M   'P 1'
#
loop_
_entity.id
_entity.type
_entity.pdbx_description
1 polymer ?
#
loop_
_entity_poly.entity_id
_entity_poly.type
_entity_poly.pdbx_seq_one_letter_code
_entity_poly.pdbx_strand_id
1 'polypeptide(L)'
;MKLFLDIFMMKIILFFMIFLPSMMTQIYQPLMMVIMIILISLTICFMMGMMNSSFWFSYIMFLIFIGGLLILFIYISSLTSNKLYQ
;
A
#
# COMPACT_ATOMS: atom_id res chain seq x y z
N MET A 1 -16.40 -14.58 21.85
CA MET A 1 -14.93 -14.42 21.83
C MET A 1 -14.41 -14.02 20.45
N LYS A 2 -14.71 -14.76 19.36
CA LYS A 2 -14.30 -14.39 17.99
C LYS A 2 -14.66 -12.94 17.60
N LEU A 3 -15.94 -12.56 17.74
CA LEU A 3 -16.41 -11.22 17.40
C LEU A 3 -15.69 -10.08 18.16
N PHE A 4 -15.32 -10.30 19.42
CA PHE A 4 -14.54 -9.33 20.19
C PHE A 4 -13.12 -9.18 19.66
N LEU A 5 -12.51 -10.30 19.26
CA LEU A 5 -11.18 -10.32 18.68
C LEU A 5 -11.18 -9.64 17.30
N ASP A 6 -12.23 -9.87 16.49
CA ASP A 6 -12.39 -9.21 15.19
C ASP A 6 -12.51 -7.68 15.33
N ILE A 7 -13.28 -7.20 16.33
CA ILE A 7 -13.41 -5.76 16.64
C ILE A 7 -12.06 -5.18 17.09
N PHE A 8 -11.31 -5.91 17.92
CA PHE A 8 -9.99 -5.49 18.38
C PHE A 8 -9.00 -5.39 17.21
N MET A 9 -8.98 -6.37 16.32
CA MET A 9 -8.15 -6.37 15.12
C MET A 9 -8.53 -5.22 14.18
N MET A 10 -9.83 -4.95 13.98
CA MET A 10 -10.29 -3.83 13.15
C MET A 10 -9.85 -2.47 13.71
N LYS A 11 -9.85 -2.31 15.05
CA LYS A 11 -9.34 -1.09 15.71
C LYS A 11 -7.85 -0.88 15.50
N ILE A 12 -7.04 -1.95 15.58
CA ILE A 12 -5.59 -1.86 15.35
C ILE A 12 -5.33 -1.40 13.91
N ILE A 13 -6.02 -1.98 12.94
CA ILE A 13 -5.78 -1.65 11.54
C ILE A 13 -6.27 -0.23 11.21
N LEU A 14 -7.36 0.24 11.83
CA LEU A 14 -7.81 1.64 11.72
C LEU A 14 -6.74 2.63 12.22
N PHE A 15 -5.99 2.28 13.26
CA PHE A 15 -4.90 3.12 13.75
C PHE A 15 -3.77 3.24 12.69
N PHE A 16 -3.38 2.12 12.08
CA PHE A 16 -2.37 2.12 11.01
C PHE A 16 -2.82 2.94 9.78
N MET A 17 -4.13 2.94 9.46
CA MET A 17 -4.69 3.72 8.35
C MET A 17 -4.53 5.22 8.51
N ILE A 18 -4.60 5.73 9.73
CA ILE A 18 -4.46 7.16 9.99
C ILE A 18 -2.97 7.52 10.06
N PHE A 19 -2.16 6.62 10.65
CA PHE A 19 -0.74 6.88 10.88
C PHE A 19 0.12 6.84 9.60
N LEU A 20 -0.03 5.83 8.75
CA LEU A 20 0.81 5.66 7.55
C LEU A 20 0.73 6.81 6.55
N PRO A 21 -0.45 7.32 6.14
CA PRO A 21 -0.53 8.44 5.21
C PRO A 21 -0.07 9.76 5.84
N SER A 22 -0.17 9.92 7.16
CA SER A 22 0.35 11.12 7.85
C SER A 22 1.86 11.30 7.64
N MET A 23 2.60 10.18 7.58
CA MET A 23 4.04 10.16 7.32
C MET A 23 4.40 10.52 5.86
N MET A 24 3.44 10.53 4.93
CA MET A 24 3.73 10.85 3.50
C MET A 24 4.12 12.30 3.33
N THR A 25 3.54 13.16 4.15
CA THR A 25 3.69 14.61 4.05
C THR A 25 5.13 15.09 4.29
N GLN A 26 5.99 14.25 4.87
CA GLN A 26 7.36 14.59 5.25
C GLN A 26 8.42 14.02 4.29
N ILE A 27 8.02 13.32 3.22
CA ILE A 27 8.95 12.62 2.32
C ILE A 27 9.18 13.44 1.06
N TYR A 28 10.43 13.83 0.82
CA TYR A 28 10.84 14.58 -0.37
C TYR A 28 11.40 13.69 -1.49
N GLN A 29 11.88 12.49 -1.19
CA GLN A 29 12.46 11.59 -2.18
C GLN A 29 11.37 10.77 -2.90
N PRO A 30 11.31 10.80 -4.25
CA PRO A 30 10.26 10.13 -5.01
C PRO A 30 10.28 8.60 -4.83
N LEU A 31 11.48 7.99 -4.70
CA LEU A 31 11.61 6.56 -4.43
C LEU A 31 10.98 6.18 -3.08
N MET A 32 11.19 7.01 -2.05
CA MET A 32 10.63 6.79 -0.72
C MET A 32 9.10 6.98 -0.72
N MET A 33 8.57 7.90 -1.53
CA MET A 33 7.13 8.01 -1.75
C MET A 33 6.56 6.74 -2.38
N VAL A 34 7.22 6.13 -3.36
CA VAL A 34 6.77 4.87 -3.98
C VAL A 34 6.75 3.74 -2.94
N ILE A 35 7.82 3.55 -2.18
CA ILE A 35 7.89 2.51 -1.13
C ILE A 35 6.76 2.68 -0.13
N MET A 36 6.43 3.92 0.22
CA MET A 36 5.36 4.16 1.17
C MET A 36 3.95 4.00 0.60
N ILE A 37 3.73 4.28 -0.69
CA ILE A 37 2.48 3.95 -1.37
C ILE A 37 2.24 2.43 -1.35
N ILE A 38 3.31 1.62 -1.47
CA ILE A 38 3.22 0.16 -1.33
C ILE A 38 2.72 -0.20 0.07
N LEU A 39 3.31 0.37 1.12
CA LEU A 39 2.92 0.09 2.50
C LEU A 39 1.47 0.49 2.81
N ILE A 40 1.00 1.63 2.30
CA ILE A 40 -0.39 2.08 2.45
C ILE A 40 -1.35 1.15 1.69
N SER A 41 -1.00 0.73 0.47
CA SER A 41 -1.85 -0.19 -0.30
C SER A 41 -1.99 -1.58 0.34
N LEU A 42 -0.92 -2.07 0.97
CA LEU A 42 -0.92 -3.34 1.70
C LEU A 42 -1.87 -3.30 2.90
N THR A 43 -1.83 -2.24 3.70
CA THR A 43 -2.74 -2.11 4.85
C THR A 43 -4.20 -2.05 4.38
N ILE A 44 -4.49 -1.45 3.21
CA ILE A 44 -5.85 -1.38 2.64
C ILE A 44 -6.34 -2.75 2.19
N CYS A 45 -5.48 -3.56 1.58
CA CYS A 45 -5.82 -4.93 1.19
C CYS A 45 -6.15 -5.80 2.41
N PHE A 46 -5.38 -5.67 3.50
CA PHE A 46 -5.66 -6.39 4.75
C PHE A 46 -7.00 -5.97 5.39
N MET A 47 -7.37 -4.69 5.35
CA MET A 47 -8.70 -4.25 5.79
C MET A 47 -9.82 -4.89 4.99
N MET A 48 -9.75 -4.78 3.67
CA MET A 48 -10.77 -5.33 2.77
C MET A 48 -10.93 -6.85 2.96
N GLY A 49 -9.83 -7.55 3.26
CA GLY A 49 -9.84 -8.98 3.54
C GLY A 49 -10.52 -9.35 4.86
N MET A 50 -10.44 -8.50 5.88
CA MET A 50 -11.14 -8.74 7.15
C MET A 50 -12.62 -8.35 7.12
N MET A 51 -13.00 -7.36 6.32
CA MET A 51 -14.39 -6.89 6.22
C MET A 51 -15.28 -7.80 5.37
N ASN A 52 -14.71 -8.46 4.35
CA ASN A 52 -15.46 -9.34 3.46
C ASN A 52 -15.35 -10.80 3.88
N SER A 53 -16.47 -11.54 3.76
CA SER A 53 -16.54 -12.98 4.03
C SER A 53 -15.72 -13.84 3.05
N SER A 54 -15.35 -13.28 1.89
CA SER A 54 -14.49 -13.93 0.91
C SER A 54 -13.26 -13.07 0.59
N PHE A 55 -12.08 -13.70 0.61
CA PHE A 55 -10.80 -13.04 0.33
C PHE A 55 -10.60 -12.67 -1.14
N TRP A 56 -11.54 -13.02 -2.03
CA TRP A 56 -11.40 -12.86 -3.48
C TRP A 56 -11.23 -11.39 -3.89
N PHE A 57 -11.97 -10.49 -3.25
CA PHE A 57 -11.86 -9.06 -3.53
C PHE A 57 -10.52 -8.46 -3.09
N SER A 58 -10.04 -8.81 -1.89
CA SER A 58 -8.74 -8.37 -1.38
C SER A 58 -7.59 -8.88 -2.26
N TYR A 59 -7.69 -10.11 -2.76
CA TYR A 59 -6.72 -10.71 -3.66
C TYR A 59 -6.63 -9.97 -5.01
N ILE A 60 -7.76 -9.64 -5.63
CA ILE A 60 -7.78 -8.89 -6.89
C ILE A 60 -7.18 -7.49 -6.70
N MET A 61 -7.55 -6.80 -5.62
CA MET A 61 -6.98 -5.48 -5.31
C MET A 61 -5.47 -5.54 -5.13
N PHE A 62 -4.95 -6.56 -4.45
CA PHE A 62 -3.52 -6.75 -4.28
C PHE A 62 -2.77 -6.97 -5.62
N LEU A 63 -3.33 -7.80 -6.50
CA LEU A 63 -2.74 -8.05 -7.83
C LEU A 63 -2.71 -6.80 -8.71
N ILE A 64 -3.79 -5.99 -8.69
CA ILE A 64 -3.86 -4.74 -9.44
C ILE A 64 -2.79 -3.76 -8.93
N PHE A 65 -2.60 -3.66 -7.61
CA PHE A 65 -1.57 -2.81 -7.03
C PHE A 65 -0.15 -3.24 -7.41
N ILE A 66 0.18 -4.53 -7.31
CA ILE A 66 1.49 -5.04 -7.76
C ILE A 66 1.72 -4.73 -9.24
N GLY A 67 0.71 -4.96 -10.09
CA GLY A 67 0.80 -4.65 -11.52
C GLY A 67 1.09 -3.17 -11.78
N GLY A 68 0.34 -2.27 -11.12
CA GLY A 68 0.53 -0.82 -11.24
C GLY A 68 1.89 -0.35 -10.73
N LEU A 69 2.39 -0.93 -9.65
CA LEU A 69 3.68 -0.60 -9.04
C LEU A 69 4.86 -1.04 -9.92
N LEU A 70 4.78 -2.19 -10.59
CA LEU A 70 5.80 -2.65 -11.54
C LEU A 70 5.96 -1.68 -12.72
N ILE A 71 4.85 -1.15 -13.24
CA ILE A 71 4.86 -0.17 -14.33
C ILE A 71 5.51 1.14 -13.86
N LEU A 72 5.17 1.61 -12.65
CA LEU A 72 5.80 2.78 -12.02
C LEU A 72 7.31 2.59 -11.80
N PHE A 73 7.73 1.40 -11.39
CA PHE A 73 9.15 1.07 -11.20
C PHE A 73 9.92 1.13 -12.52
N ILE A 74 9.39 0.49 -13.58
CA ILE A 74 9.99 0.54 -14.92
C ILE A 74 10.07 2.00 -15.40
N TYR A 75 9.02 2.79 -15.21
CA TYR A 75 9.00 4.20 -15.56
C TYR A 75 10.14 4.99 -14.89
N ILE A 76 10.30 4.87 -13.57
CA ILE A 76 11.35 5.59 -12.83
C ILE A 76 12.75 5.11 -13.24
N SER A 77 12.95 3.80 -13.45
CA SER A 77 14.24 3.26 -13.92
C SER A 77 14.63 3.75 -15.32
N SER A 78 13.66 3.96 -16.21
CA SER A 78 13.92 4.50 -17.55
C SER A 78 14.35 5.97 -17.49
N LEU A 79 13.81 6.75 -16.55
CA LEU A 79 14.15 8.15 -16.33
C LEU A 79 15.57 8.34 -15.76
N THR A 80 16.05 7.42 -14.92
CA THR A 80 17.42 7.47 -14.41
C THR A 80 18.45 7.02 -15.45
N SER A 81 18.09 6.10 -16.36
CA SER A 81 18.98 5.65 -17.44
C SER A 81 19.27 6.76 -18.46
N ASN A 82 18.34 7.69 -18.66
CA ASN A 82 18.47 8.74 -19.67
C ASN A 82 19.17 10.02 -19.17
N LYS A 83 19.66 10.06 -17.92
CA LYS A 83 20.40 11.20 -17.35
C LYS A 83 21.91 10.98 -17.19
N LEU A 84 22.44 9.82 -17.55
CA LEU A 84 23.90 9.62 -17.53
C LEU A 84 24.64 10.36 -18.67
N TYR A 85 23.91 11.10 -19.51
CA TYR A 85 24.47 11.97 -20.56
C TYR A 85 23.86 13.39 -20.58
N GLN A 86 23.50 13.98 -19.42
CA GLN A 86 23.41 15.44 -19.25
C GLN A 86 23.43 15.88 -17.78
#